data_AF-A0A534UGE9-F1
#
_entry.id   AF-A0A534UGE9-F1
#
_cell.length_a   1.000
_cell.length_b   1.000
_cell.length_c   1.000
_cell.angle_alpha   90.00
_cell.angle_beta   90.00
_cell.angle_gamma   90.00
#
_symmetry.space_group_name_H-M   'P 1'
#
loop_
_entity.id
_entity.type
_entity.pdbx_description
1 polymer ?
#
loop_
_entity_poly.entity_id
_entity_poly.type
_entity_poly.pdbx_seq_one_letter_code
_entity_poly.pdbx_strand_id
1 'polypeptide(L)' 'MGTRVPLRNLFDYLERGHGIDEFLDAFPSVSREQAIAVLQNAHEVLTADARAAR' A
#
# COMPACT_ATOMS: atom_id res chain seq x y z
N MET A 1 6.28 -17.19 -3.27
CA MET A 1 5.16 -16.69 -4.09
C MET A 1 5.14 -15.17 -4.00
N GLY A 2 5.07 -14.46 -5.13
CA GLY A 2 5.67 -13.13 -5.32
C GLY A 2 5.03 -11.94 -4.58
N THR A 3 5.85 -11.17 -3.87
CA THR A 3 5.46 -10.01 -3.03
C THR A 3 5.56 -8.65 -3.72
N ARG A 4 5.97 -8.60 -5.01
CA ARG A 4 6.10 -7.34 -5.75
C ARG A 4 4.88 -6.96 -6.60
N VAL A 5 4.12 -7.96 -7.06
CA VAL A 5 2.89 -7.72 -7.83
C VAL A 5 1.76 -7.17 -6.96
N PRO A 6 1.46 -7.74 -5.76
CA PRO A 6 0.40 -7.21 -4.90
C PRO A 6 0.68 -5.78 -4.42
N LEU A 7 1.96 -5.43 -4.23
CA LEU A 7 2.36 -4.10 -3.80
C LEU A 7 2.04 -3.03 -4.85
N ARG A 8 2.40 -3.25 -6.12
CA ARG A 8 2.07 -2.30 -7.18
C ARG A 8 0.56 -2.19 -7.37
N ASN A 9 -0.13 -3.33 -7.34
CA ASN A 9 -1.58 -3.36 -7.48
C ASN A 9 -2.30 -2.61 -6.34
N LEU A 10 -1.77 -2.62 -5.11
CA LEU A 10 -2.35 -1.84 -4.01
C LEU A 10 -2.38 -0.35 -4.35
N PHE A 11 -1.27 0.22 -4.82
CA PHE A 11 -1.21 1.63 -5.21
C PHE A 11 -2.07 1.90 -6.46
N ASP A 12 -2.06 1.02 -7.46
CA ASP A 12 -2.90 1.16 -8.66
C ASP A 12 -4.41 1.22 -8.31
N TYR A 13 -4.85 0.45 -7.31
CA TYR A 13 -6.24 0.50 -6.81
C TYR A 13 -6.54 1.85 -6.16
N LEU A 14 -5.67 2.31 -5.27
CA LEU A 14 -5.84 3.59 -4.58
C LEU A 14 -5.83 4.78 -5.57
N GLU A 15 -4.96 4.77 -6.57
CA GLU A 15 -4.88 5.79 -7.62
C GLU A 15 -6.16 5.88 -8.47
N ARG A 16 -6.88 4.77 -8.61
CA ARG A 16 -8.17 4.68 -9.30
C ARG A 16 -9.35 5.04 -8.40
N GLY A 17 -9.11 5.38 -7.13
CA GLY A 17 -10.14 5.70 -6.14
C GLY A 17 -10.78 4.48 -5.48
N HIS A 18 -10.24 3.29 -5.68
CA HIS A 18 -10.70 2.08 -5.01
C HIS A 18 -10.19 2.02 -3.57
N GLY A 19 -10.98 1.41 -2.68
CA GLY A 19 -10.64 1.25 -1.27
C GLY A 19 -9.74 0.02 -1.02
N ILE A 20 -9.18 -0.05 0.20
CA ILE A 20 -8.44 -1.22 0.68
C ILE A 20 -9.30 -2.48 0.63
N ASP A 21 -10.58 -2.38 0.95
CA ASP A 21 -11.49 -3.52 0.98
C ASP A 21 -11.62 -4.19 -0.40
N GLU A 22 -11.77 -3.37 -1.45
CA GLU A 22 -11.85 -3.85 -2.84
C GLU A 22 -10.53 -4.52 -3.30
N PHE A 23 -9.39 -4.00 -2.84
CA PHE A 23 -8.10 -4.65 -3.07
C PHE A 23 -8.00 -6.01 -2.36
N LEU A 24 -8.46 -6.11 -1.11
CA LEU A 24 -8.41 -7.37 -0.35
C LEU A 24 -9.33 -8.43 -0.94
N ASP A 25 -10.47 -8.03 -1.52
CA ASP A 25 -11.37 -8.94 -2.25
C ASP A 25 -10.69 -9.51 -3.51
N ALA A 26 -9.92 -8.70 -4.23
CA ALA A 26 -9.15 -9.14 -5.41
C ALA A 26 -7.89 -9.96 -5.05
N PHE A 27 -7.34 -9.74 -3.87
CA PHE A 27 -6.11 -10.39 -3.38
C PHE A 27 -6.30 -11.00 -1.99
N PRO A 28 -7.11 -12.06 -1.84
CA PRO A 28 -7.47 -12.64 -0.53
C PRO A 28 -6.29 -13.30 0.20
N SER A 29 -5.15 -13.48 -0.48
CA SER A 29 -3.89 -13.91 0.15
C SER A 29 -3.17 -12.79 0.91
N VAL A 30 -3.56 -11.53 0.71
CA VAL A 30 -3.03 -10.38 1.41
C VAL A 30 -3.93 -10.09 2.61
N SER A 31 -3.35 -10.00 3.80
CA SER A 31 -4.11 -9.63 4.99
C SER A 31 -4.28 -8.11 5.05
N ARG A 32 -5.32 -7.67 5.77
CA ARG A 32 -5.52 -6.24 6.03
C ARG A 32 -4.32 -5.62 6.73
N GLU A 33 -3.75 -6.33 7.70
CA GLU A 33 -2.57 -5.90 8.45
C GLU A 33 -1.37 -5.69 7.52
N GLN A 34 -1.19 -6.55 6.51
CA GLN A 34 -0.14 -6.40 5.51
C GLN A 34 -0.37 -5.15 4.64
N ALA A 35 -1.59 -4.93 4.16
CA ALA A 35 -1.93 -3.74 3.38
C ALA A 35 -1.72 -2.44 4.19
N ILE A 36 -2.20 -2.43 5.44
CA ILE A 36 -2.02 -1.30 6.36
C ILE A 36 -0.53 -1.06 6.63
N ALA A 37 0.25 -2.11 6.91
CA ALA A 37 1.68 -1.99 7.19
C ALA A 37 2.42 -1.34 6.02
N VAL A 38 2.11 -1.72 4.78
CA VAL A 38 2.67 -1.08 3.59
C VAL A 38 2.37 0.42 3.55
N LEU A 39 1.11 0.81 3.80
CA LEU A 39 0.70 2.21 3.77
C LEU A 39 1.39 3.04 4.86
N GLN A 40 1.55 2.47 6.06
CA GLN A 40 2.30 3.11 7.14
C GLN A 40 3.78 3.29 6.78
N ASN A 41 4.43 2.27 6.24
CA ASN A 41 5.81 2.38 5.77
C ASN A 41 5.97 3.46 4.69
N ALA A 42 5.05 3.52 3.73
CA ALA A 42 5.07 4.56 2.69
C ALA A 42 4.91 5.97 3.30
N HIS A 43 3.99 6.14 4.24
CA HIS A 43 3.81 7.39 4.96
C HIS A 43 5.06 7.81 5.74
N GLU A 44 5.71 6.87 6.45
CA GLU A 44 6.95 7.14 7.18
C GLU A 44 8.07 7.61 6.24
N VAL A 45 8.28 6.91 5.11
CA VAL A 45 9.30 7.28 4.12
C VAL A 45 9.05 8.67 3.55
N LEU A 46 7.81 8.95 3.12
CA LEU A 46 7.45 10.25 2.53
C LEU A 46 7.56 11.39 3.54
N THR A 47 7.18 11.15 4.80
CA THR A 47 7.29 12.17 5.85
C THR A 47 8.71 12.35 6.39
N ALA A 48 9.56 11.32 6.31
CA ALA A 48 10.99 11.44 6.60
C ALA A 48 11.70 12.28 5.52
N ASP A 49 11.42 12.00 4.24
CA ASP A 49 11.95 12.75 3.11
C ASP A 49 11.55 14.24 3.17
N ALA A 50 10.26 14.51 3.42
CA ALA A 50 9.76 15.87 3.59
C ALA A 50 10.39 16.65 4.77
N ARG A 51 10.92 15.96 5.78
CA ARG A 51 11.67 16.59 6.89
C ARG A 51 13.12 16.87 6.51
N ALA A 52 13.74 16.02 5.69
CA ALA A 52 15.12 16.19 5.23
C ALA A 52 15.26 17.32 4.19
N ALA A 53 14.18 17.65 3.49
CA ALA A 53 14.12 18.75 2.52
C ALA A 53 13.85 20.14 3.15
N ARG A 54 13.70 20.25 4.47
CA ARG A 54 13.50 21.51 5.21
C ARG A 54 14.80 22.04 5.77
#